data_AF-A0A1P9WW76-F1
#
_entry.id   AF-A0A1P9WW76-F1
#
_cell.length_a   1.000
_cell.length_b   1.000
_cell.length_c   1.000
_cell.angle_alpha   90.00
_cell.angle_beta   90.00
_cell.angle_gamma   90.00
#
_symmetry.space_group_name_H-M   'P 1'
#
loop_
_entity.id
_entity.type
_entity.pdbx_description
1 polymer ?
#
loop_
_entity_poly.entity_id
_entity_poly.type
_entity_poly.pdbx_seq_one_letter_code
_entity_poly.pdbx_strand_id
1 'polypeptide(L)'
;MQQSLKLLLAILVTTTLFVALAGMASRWSRPVLAPVEQTKARFWQDLQTLDSLTNRVLLPLAERSTSTDSLQRAFLACRTAYKRIEPFAEYYFPTTTRLVNGPPLPEIEVEETKLFEPGGLQVIEEFLYPTFDPAGRDELVREVRKLKRELKRYGGLWEATELTDAHVFDALRLAVFRSISLGISGFDTPLSRTAIPEAATLLTSVQAYLAPYVSEKPAFASLQTLLAGAGTYLRQHPDFDSFDRAHFITTYANPLSTQLLDYQKQLGILPFTDKRPLRPDAPTLFAANVFDPDAYATTLDARRNPAKVALGKRLFYDPVLSANGQRSCASCHQPDKAFTDGLVKNKTLTGQGLIGRNTPTLLNAALQAGQFYDLRTSSLEGQVFDVVHNTSEMRGSMERAAQELQRSPDYVDLFKKAFPTAQGAIASTHIQNALAAYERTLTSFDSRFDRYMQGEKTALSAEEIHGFNLFMGKAKCGICHFMPLFNGTVPPAYTDSESEVIGTPATASNRQLDPDLGRYAHTKLDPLKYAFKTPTVRNIARTAPYMHNGVYQTLEQVVDFYNQGGGNGFGFGLDNQTLPEDKLNLSGSEKKALVAFMKAL
;
A
#
# COMPACT_ATOMS: atom_id res chain seq x y z
N MET A 1 43.06 62.16 42.01
CA MET A 1 42.22 61.02 42.47
C MET A 1 40.76 61.11 41.96
N GLN A 2 40.07 62.25 42.09
CA GLN A 2 38.67 62.39 41.62
C GLN A 2 38.46 62.28 40.10
N GLN A 3 39.38 62.80 39.28
CA GLN A 3 39.26 62.69 37.81
C GLN A 3 39.45 61.25 37.30
N SER A 4 40.40 60.52 37.88
CA SER A 4 40.68 59.12 37.54
C SER A 4 39.49 58.21 37.88
N LEU A 5 38.79 58.47 38.99
CA LEU A 5 37.60 57.71 39.39
C LEU A 5 36.41 57.96 38.45
N LYS A 6 36.22 59.21 37.99
CA LYS A 6 35.17 59.54 37.00
C LYS A 6 35.42 58.88 35.65
N LEU A 7 36.68 58.81 35.21
CA LEU A 7 37.04 58.13 33.96
C LEU A 7 36.80 56.62 34.05
N LEU A 8 37.19 56.00 35.18
CA LEU A 8 36.92 54.58 35.43
C LEU A 8 35.42 54.26 35.49
N LEU A 9 34.62 55.11 36.14
CA LEU A 9 33.16 54.94 36.19
C LEU A 9 32.53 55.10 34.80
N ALA A 10 33.00 56.07 34.00
CA ALA A 10 32.52 56.29 32.64
C ALA A 10 32.86 55.10 31.72
N ILE A 11 34.06 54.55 31.83
CA ILE A 11 34.48 53.35 31.08
C ILE A 11 33.66 52.13 31.53
N LEU A 12 33.42 51.95 32.83
CA LEU A 12 32.63 50.83 33.33
C LEU A 12 31.18 50.93 32.84
N VAL A 13 30.55 52.10 32.92
CA VAL A 13 29.18 52.32 32.45
C VAL A 13 29.08 52.11 30.95
N THR A 14 29.99 52.66 30.15
CA THR A 14 29.98 52.47 28.69
C THR A 14 30.23 51.01 28.31
N THR A 15 31.14 50.31 28.98
CA THR A 15 31.39 48.88 28.73
C THR A 15 30.17 48.04 29.10
N THR A 16 29.52 48.33 30.23
CA THR A 16 28.31 47.62 30.66
C THR A 16 27.15 47.87 29.70
N LEU A 17 26.99 49.11 29.21
CA LEU A 17 25.99 49.46 28.21
C LEU A 17 26.25 48.75 26.88
N PHE A 18 27.51 48.66 26.46
CA PHE A 18 27.91 48.00 25.22
C PHE A 18 27.71 46.48 25.30
N VAL A 19 28.02 45.85 26.43
CA VAL A 19 27.76 44.42 26.69
C VAL A 19 26.26 44.15 26.77
N ALA A 20 25.48 45.03 27.39
CA ALA A 20 24.01 44.92 27.42
C ALA A 20 23.40 45.08 26.02
N LEU A 21 23.86 46.07 25.24
CA LEU A 21 23.41 46.28 23.86
C LEU A 21 23.86 45.15 22.92
N ALA A 22 25.07 44.62 23.07
CA ALA A 22 25.54 43.44 22.33
C ALA A 22 24.78 42.17 22.76
N GLY A 23 24.43 42.04 24.04
CA GLY A 23 23.57 40.99 24.57
C GLY A 23 22.12 41.08 24.10
N MET A 24 21.60 42.29 23.88
CA MET A 24 20.27 42.52 23.30
C MET A 24 20.27 42.34 21.78
N ALA A 25 21.32 42.78 21.08
CA ALA A 25 21.49 42.59 19.64
C ALA A 25 21.69 41.10 19.28
N SER A 26 22.45 40.34 20.07
CA SER A 26 22.60 38.88 19.91
C SER A 26 21.35 38.09 20.32
N ARG A 27 20.48 38.64 21.17
CA ARG A 27 19.14 38.09 21.44
C ARG A 27 18.14 38.37 20.31
N TRP A 28 18.36 39.41 19.49
CA TRP A 28 17.51 39.76 18.35
C TRP A 28 17.92 39.08 17.03
N SER A 29 19.08 38.42 17.00
CA SER A 29 19.57 37.64 15.85
C SER A 29 19.67 36.15 16.17
N ARG A 30 18.62 35.57 16.78
CA ARG A 30 18.43 34.11 16.63
C ARG A 30 18.20 33.84 15.14
N PRO A 31 19.03 33.03 14.46
CA PRO A 31 18.78 32.70 13.07
C PRO A 31 17.38 32.09 12.96
N VAL A 32 16.56 32.64 12.06
CA VAL A 32 15.30 31.99 11.70
C VAL A 32 15.67 30.61 11.18
N LEU A 33 15.20 29.56 11.85
CA LEU A 33 15.46 28.18 11.44
C LEU A 33 15.02 28.01 9.98
N ALA A 34 15.80 27.28 9.19
CA ALA A 34 15.38 26.90 7.84
C ALA A 34 14.02 26.16 7.90
N PRO A 35 13.17 26.25 6.85
CA PRO A 35 11.85 25.59 6.84
C PRO A 35 11.89 24.10 7.22
N VAL A 36 12.92 23.39 6.75
CA VAL A 36 13.16 21.98 7.08
C VAL A 36 13.45 21.75 8.57
N GLU A 37 14.22 22.62 9.21
CA GLU A 37 14.53 22.53 10.65
C GLU A 37 13.30 22.84 11.51
N GLN A 38 12.44 23.76 11.06
CA GLN A 38 11.13 24.00 11.71
C GLN A 38 10.22 22.77 11.59
N THR A 39 10.23 22.12 10.43
CA THR A 39 9.49 20.85 10.20
C THR A 39 10.03 19.75 11.12
N LYS A 40 11.35 19.62 11.25
CA LYS A 40 12.01 18.65 12.14
C LYS A 40 11.63 18.87 13.61
N ALA A 41 11.64 20.14 14.05
CA ALA A 41 11.22 20.51 15.40
C ALA A 41 9.72 20.26 15.64
N ARG A 42 8.87 20.48 14.64
CA ARG A 42 7.42 20.24 14.74
C ARG A 42 7.11 18.76 14.96
N PHE A 43 7.71 17.86 14.17
CA PHE A 43 7.53 16.42 14.35
C PHE A 43 7.90 16.00 15.78
N TRP A 44 9.01 16.53 16.30
CA TRP A 44 9.44 16.25 17.67
C TRP A 44 8.40 16.63 18.72
N GLN A 45 7.76 17.81 18.57
CA GLN A 45 6.70 18.25 19.47
C GLN A 45 5.45 17.37 19.39
N ASP A 46 5.06 16.96 18.18
CA ASP A 46 3.92 16.07 17.97
C ASP A 46 4.21 14.65 18.53
N LEU A 47 5.44 14.14 18.38
CA LEU A 47 5.89 12.88 18.98
C LEU A 47 5.86 12.94 20.52
N GLN A 48 6.36 14.03 21.12
CA GLN A 48 6.29 14.24 22.57
C GLN A 48 4.85 14.31 23.09
N THR A 49 3.92 14.82 22.28
CA THR A 49 2.49 14.84 22.61
C THR A 49 1.93 13.41 22.66
N LEU A 50 2.22 12.58 21.66
CA LEU A 50 1.82 11.18 21.64
C LEU A 50 2.43 10.38 22.80
N ASP A 51 3.73 10.57 23.06
CA ASP A 51 4.41 9.93 24.20
C ASP A 51 3.76 10.34 25.54
N SER A 52 3.49 11.65 25.72
CA SER A 52 2.83 12.16 26.93
C SER A 52 1.43 11.57 27.13
N LEU A 53 0.60 11.53 26.09
CA LEU A 53 -0.74 10.92 26.15
C LEU A 53 -0.67 9.43 26.49
N THR A 54 0.27 8.70 25.86
CA THR A 54 0.48 7.28 26.14
C THR A 54 0.91 7.06 27.60
N ASN A 55 1.87 7.85 28.08
CA ASN A 55 2.48 7.68 29.40
C ASN A 55 1.63 8.18 30.56
N ARG A 56 0.98 9.34 30.38
CA ARG A 56 0.31 10.06 31.47
C ARG A 56 -1.20 9.87 31.47
N VAL A 57 -1.78 9.34 30.40
CA VAL A 57 -3.23 9.17 30.27
C VAL A 57 -3.58 7.72 29.99
N LEU A 58 -3.17 7.16 28.86
CA LEU A 58 -3.58 5.82 28.44
C LEU A 58 -3.06 4.74 29.38
N LEU A 59 -1.77 4.74 29.71
CA LEU A 59 -1.17 3.73 30.57
C LEU A 59 -1.77 3.70 31.99
N PRO A 60 -1.90 4.83 32.72
CA PRO A 60 -2.55 4.82 34.04
C PRO A 60 -4.00 4.34 34.00
N LEU A 61 -4.74 4.67 32.93
CA LEU A 61 -6.11 4.19 32.75
C LEU A 61 -6.14 2.69 32.44
N ALA A 62 -5.26 2.19 31.56
CA ALA A 62 -5.14 0.75 31.28
C ALA A 62 -4.84 -0.04 32.57
N GLU A 63 -4.00 0.50 33.46
CA GLU A 63 -3.64 -0.15 34.72
C GLU A 63 -4.79 -0.19 35.74
N ARG A 64 -5.70 0.80 35.76
CA ARG A 64 -6.61 1.01 36.90
C ARG A 64 -8.08 1.21 36.55
N SER A 65 -8.38 1.77 35.38
CA SER A 65 -9.75 2.09 34.97
C SER A 65 -10.53 0.81 34.71
N THR A 66 -11.79 0.78 35.16
CA THR A 66 -12.80 -0.19 34.73
C THR A 66 -13.80 0.41 33.73
N SER A 67 -13.69 1.72 33.45
CA SER A 67 -14.56 2.42 32.50
C SER A 67 -14.06 2.25 31.08
N THR A 68 -14.86 1.58 30.25
CA THR A 68 -14.71 1.49 28.79
C THR A 68 -14.57 2.87 28.17
N ASP A 69 -15.51 3.79 28.44
CA ASP A 69 -15.51 5.14 27.86
C ASP A 69 -14.23 5.94 28.15
N SER A 70 -13.69 5.81 29.36
CA SER A 70 -12.45 6.52 29.73
C SER A 70 -11.24 5.94 29.00
N LEU A 71 -11.16 4.61 28.86
CA LEU A 71 -10.11 3.94 28.09
C LEU A 71 -10.19 4.28 26.61
N GLN A 72 -11.39 4.17 26.01
CA GLN A 72 -11.62 4.48 24.60
C GLN A 72 -11.30 5.95 24.30
N ARG A 73 -11.70 6.91 25.15
CA ARG A 73 -11.33 8.33 24.96
C ARG A 73 -9.82 8.57 25.03
N ALA A 74 -9.11 7.94 25.97
CA ALA A 74 -7.66 8.05 26.07
C ALA A 74 -6.94 7.44 24.87
N PHE A 75 -7.44 6.30 24.39
CA PHE A 75 -6.98 5.66 23.17
C PHE A 75 -7.18 6.56 21.94
N LEU A 76 -8.38 7.10 21.74
CA LEU A 76 -8.68 8.00 20.62
C LEU A 76 -7.83 9.29 20.64
N ALA A 77 -7.46 9.77 21.83
CA ALA A 77 -6.51 10.88 21.96
C ALA A 77 -5.11 10.49 21.44
N CYS A 78 -4.64 9.27 21.74
CA CYS A 78 -3.38 8.74 21.21
C CYS A 78 -3.45 8.54 19.69
N ARG A 79 -4.56 7.99 19.18
CA ARG A 79 -4.83 7.88 17.73
C ARG A 79 -4.70 9.23 17.02
N THR A 80 -5.39 10.24 17.54
CA THR A 80 -5.35 11.61 17.00
C THR A 80 -3.93 12.18 17.02
N ALA A 81 -3.17 11.96 18.09
CA ALA A 81 -1.78 12.40 18.18
C ALA A 81 -0.86 11.63 17.20
N TYR A 82 -1.08 10.34 16.99
CA TYR A 82 -0.36 9.54 15.99
C TYR A 82 -0.56 10.09 14.57
N LYS A 83 -1.78 10.45 14.18
CA LYS A 83 -2.03 11.03 12.85
C LYS A 83 -1.27 12.34 12.59
N ARG A 84 -0.77 13.02 13.63
CA ARG A 84 0.08 14.21 13.46
C ARG A 84 1.52 13.88 13.09
N ILE A 85 2.05 12.74 13.56
CA ILE A 85 3.39 12.27 13.21
C ILE A 85 3.41 11.36 11.98
N GLU A 86 2.27 10.78 11.60
CA GLU A 86 2.14 9.80 10.52
C GLU A 86 2.91 10.13 9.23
N PRO A 87 2.87 11.37 8.67
CA PRO A 87 3.55 11.67 7.41
C PRO A 87 5.04 11.30 7.39
N PHE A 88 5.73 11.53 8.51
CA PHE A 88 7.17 11.26 8.61
C PHE A 88 7.47 9.92 9.27
N ALA A 89 6.60 9.46 10.18
CA ALA A 89 6.74 8.15 10.80
C ALA A 89 6.66 7.03 9.76
N GLU A 90 5.66 7.06 8.87
CA GLU A 90 5.51 6.08 7.78
C GLU A 90 6.62 6.21 6.72
N TYR A 91 7.10 7.44 6.48
CA TYR A 91 8.13 7.70 5.47
C TYR A 91 9.50 7.17 5.86
N TYR A 92 9.95 7.46 7.07
CA TYR A 92 11.31 7.15 7.51
C TYR A 92 11.43 5.83 8.27
N PHE A 93 10.35 5.39 8.93
CA PHE A 93 10.43 4.32 9.92
C PHE A 93 9.35 3.24 9.74
N PRO A 94 9.04 2.75 8.53
CA PRO A 94 7.91 1.84 8.29
C PRO A 94 7.92 0.60 9.22
N THR A 95 9.08 -0.02 9.44
CA THR A 95 9.22 -1.16 10.37
C THR A 95 8.89 -0.80 11.82
N THR A 96 9.33 0.36 12.31
CA THR A 96 8.99 0.81 13.67
C THR A 96 7.52 1.25 13.75
N THR A 97 7.00 1.84 12.67
CA THR A 97 5.61 2.25 12.55
C THR A 97 4.64 1.08 12.60
N ARG A 98 5.03 -0.07 12.05
CA ARG A 98 4.28 -1.32 12.25
C ARG A 98 4.16 -1.73 13.71
N LEU A 99 5.12 -1.39 14.58
CA LEU A 99 5.03 -1.68 16.02
C LEU A 99 4.32 -0.58 16.83
N VAL A 100 4.03 0.57 16.20
CA VAL A 100 3.31 1.70 16.81
C VAL A 100 1.85 1.75 16.38
N ASN A 101 1.54 1.34 15.16
CA ASN A 101 0.22 1.41 14.55
C ASN A 101 -0.08 0.23 13.60
N GLY A 102 0.66 -0.88 13.65
CA GLY A 102 0.44 -2.00 12.74
C GLY A 102 -0.79 -2.84 13.09
N PRO A 103 -1.26 -3.67 12.14
CA PRO A 103 -2.42 -4.53 12.33
C PRO A 103 -2.16 -5.62 13.37
N PRO A 104 -3.22 -6.22 13.96
CA PRO A 104 -3.11 -7.35 14.89
C PRO A 104 -2.76 -8.68 14.19
N LEU A 105 -1.84 -8.62 13.22
CA LEU A 105 -1.35 -9.76 12.46
C LEU A 105 0.18 -9.82 12.56
N PRO A 106 0.76 -11.00 12.87
CA PRO A 106 2.20 -11.14 12.96
C PRO A 106 2.86 -10.79 11.62
N GLU A 107 4.01 -10.13 11.69
CA GLU A 107 4.86 -9.97 10.52
C GLU A 107 5.68 -11.24 10.32
N ILE A 108 5.82 -11.67 9.07
CA ILE A 108 6.45 -12.95 8.75
C ILE A 108 7.55 -12.70 7.72
N GLU A 109 8.79 -12.81 8.18
CA GLU A 109 9.97 -12.80 7.34
C GLU A 109 10.27 -14.24 6.91
N VAL A 110 9.86 -14.56 5.68
CA VAL A 110 9.90 -15.93 5.16
C VAL A 110 11.33 -16.44 4.99
N GLU A 111 12.25 -15.58 4.55
CA GLU A 111 13.64 -15.94 4.26
C GLU A 111 14.39 -16.39 5.53
N GLU A 112 14.15 -15.70 6.65
CA GLU A 112 14.76 -16.03 7.94
C GLU A 112 13.88 -16.90 8.83
N THR A 113 12.68 -17.28 8.37
CA THR A 113 11.69 -18.03 9.17
C THR A 113 11.38 -17.32 10.49
N LYS A 114 11.36 -15.98 10.48
CA LYS A 114 11.13 -15.15 11.66
C LYS A 114 9.69 -14.64 11.69
N LEU A 115 9.12 -14.69 12.89
CA LEU A 115 7.83 -14.10 13.19
C LEU A 115 8.05 -12.94 14.17
N PHE A 116 7.53 -11.78 13.82
CA PHE A 116 7.51 -10.64 14.72
C PHE A 116 6.10 -10.49 15.29
N GLU A 117 6.02 -10.40 16.62
CA GLU A 117 4.75 -10.15 17.29
C GLU A 117 4.14 -8.83 16.79
N PRO A 118 2.82 -8.80 16.54
CA PRO A 118 2.15 -7.55 16.24
C PRO A 118 2.22 -6.61 17.46
N GLY A 119 2.11 -5.32 17.22
CA GLY A 119 2.09 -4.32 18.29
C GLY A 119 1.53 -2.99 17.84
N GLY A 120 1.23 -2.15 18.82
CA GLY A 120 0.82 -0.77 18.58
C GLY A 120 -0.69 -0.54 18.68
N LEU A 121 -1.14 0.57 18.12
CA LEU A 121 -2.47 1.11 18.35
C LEU A 121 -3.60 0.21 17.82
N GLN A 122 -3.43 -0.52 16.71
CA GLN A 122 -4.49 -1.43 16.25
C GLN A 122 -4.60 -2.68 17.13
N VAL A 123 -3.47 -3.19 17.65
CA VAL A 123 -3.49 -4.28 18.64
C VAL A 123 -4.17 -3.85 19.94
N ILE A 124 -3.88 -2.63 20.41
CA ILE A 124 -4.53 -2.05 21.59
C ILE A 124 -6.04 -1.88 21.36
N GLU A 125 -6.47 -1.59 20.14
CA GLU A 125 -7.87 -1.41 19.76
C GLU A 125 -8.73 -2.65 20.07
N GLU A 126 -8.22 -3.86 19.77
CA GLU A 126 -8.88 -5.15 20.00
C GLU A 126 -9.24 -5.37 21.49
N PHE A 127 -8.44 -4.84 22.41
CA PHE A 127 -8.74 -4.93 23.85
C PHE A 127 -9.77 -3.92 24.32
N LEU A 128 -10.04 -2.86 23.53
CA LEU A 128 -10.86 -1.73 23.95
C LEU A 128 -12.24 -1.70 23.28
N TYR A 129 -12.40 -2.37 22.14
CA TYR A 129 -13.62 -2.35 21.34
C TYR A 129 -14.20 -3.75 21.14
N PRO A 130 -15.54 -3.89 21.05
CA PRO A 130 -16.54 -2.82 21.25
C PRO A 130 -16.66 -2.39 22.71
N THR A 131 -16.28 -3.27 23.64
CA THR A 131 -16.27 -3.00 25.08
C THR A 131 -15.03 -3.62 25.72
N PHE A 132 -14.34 -2.85 26.57
CA PHE A 132 -13.22 -3.36 27.35
C PHE A 132 -13.61 -4.53 28.26
N ASP A 133 -12.93 -5.67 28.12
CA ASP A 133 -12.99 -6.82 29.03
C ASP A 133 -11.86 -6.74 30.07
N PRO A 134 -12.18 -6.62 31.37
CA PRO A 134 -11.18 -6.65 32.44
C PRO A 134 -10.26 -7.89 32.45
N ALA A 135 -10.68 -9.01 31.88
CA ALA A 135 -9.86 -10.23 31.80
C ALA A 135 -8.59 -10.02 30.95
N GLY A 136 -8.64 -9.16 29.93
CA GLY A 136 -7.50 -8.83 29.07
C GLY A 136 -6.64 -7.66 29.57
N ARG A 137 -6.79 -7.23 30.83
CA ARG A 137 -6.09 -6.05 31.36
C ARG A 137 -4.58 -6.20 31.29
N ASP A 138 -4.04 -7.35 31.67
CA ASP A 138 -2.59 -7.55 31.74
C ASP A 138 -1.98 -7.47 30.33
N GLU A 139 -2.64 -8.06 29.34
CA GLU A 139 -2.33 -7.95 27.92
C GLU A 139 -2.37 -6.50 27.45
N LEU A 140 -3.47 -5.78 27.69
CA LEU A 140 -3.62 -4.36 27.33
C LEU A 140 -2.47 -3.52 27.93
N VAL A 141 -2.16 -3.71 29.21
CA VAL A 141 -1.08 -2.97 29.88
C VAL A 141 0.28 -3.31 29.25
N ARG A 142 0.53 -4.58 28.89
CA ARG A 142 1.75 -4.97 28.17
C ARG A 142 1.86 -4.27 26.82
N GLU A 143 0.78 -4.23 26.03
CA GLU A 143 0.75 -3.59 24.71
C GLU A 143 0.95 -2.08 24.79
N VAL A 144 0.32 -1.39 25.75
CA VAL A 144 0.57 0.05 25.98
C VAL A 144 2.02 0.31 26.41
N ARG A 145 2.63 -0.59 27.20
CA ARG A 145 4.05 -0.50 27.57
C ARG A 145 4.98 -0.80 26.39
N LYS A 146 4.61 -1.67 25.46
CA LYS A 146 5.32 -1.89 24.18
C LYS A 146 5.30 -0.61 23.34
N LEU A 147 4.11 -0.05 23.11
CA LEU A 147 3.93 1.23 22.39
C LEU A 147 4.83 2.32 22.97
N LYS A 148 4.83 2.50 24.31
CA LYS A 148 5.73 3.44 24.99
C LYS A 148 7.21 3.26 24.62
N ARG A 149 7.70 2.03 24.57
CA ARG A 149 9.11 1.75 24.23
C ARG A 149 9.41 2.14 22.78
N GLU A 150 8.50 1.82 21.87
CA GLU A 150 8.66 2.18 20.46
C GLU A 150 8.58 3.70 20.23
N LEU A 151 7.75 4.44 20.97
CA LEU A 151 7.74 5.91 20.92
C LEU A 151 9.08 6.52 21.38
N LYS A 152 9.74 5.92 22.38
CA LYS A 152 11.10 6.32 22.78
C LYS A 152 12.12 6.01 21.68
N ARG A 153 11.99 4.85 21.01
CA ARG A 153 12.84 4.47 19.88
C ARG A 153 12.71 5.45 18.72
N TYR A 154 11.49 5.87 18.39
CA TYR A 154 11.24 6.93 17.39
C TYR A 154 12.01 8.21 17.70
N GLY A 155 12.04 8.62 18.97
CA GLY A 155 12.80 9.80 19.37
C GLY A 155 14.27 9.67 18.99
N GLY A 156 14.91 8.56 19.35
CA GLY A 156 16.32 8.33 18.99
C GLY A 156 16.56 8.28 17.47
N LEU A 157 15.68 7.61 16.72
CA LEU A 157 15.79 7.52 15.26
C LEU A 157 15.61 8.88 14.58
N TRP A 158 14.64 9.68 15.03
CA TRP A 158 14.34 10.99 14.46
C TRP A 158 15.46 12.00 14.70
N GLU A 159 16.11 11.96 15.87
CA GLU A 159 17.24 12.83 16.18
C GLU A 159 18.36 12.66 15.12
N ALA A 160 18.66 11.40 14.78
CA ALA A 160 19.67 11.04 13.78
C ALA A 160 19.22 11.20 12.31
N THR A 161 17.94 11.48 12.05
CA THR A 161 17.41 11.56 10.67
C THR A 161 17.78 12.90 10.03
N GLU A 162 18.39 12.85 8.84
CA GLU A 162 18.59 14.02 8.00
C GLU A 162 17.36 14.27 7.12
N LEU A 163 16.94 15.53 7.06
CA LEU A 163 15.75 15.95 6.33
C LEU A 163 16.15 17.04 5.32
N THR A 164 15.59 16.96 4.12
CA THR A 164 15.73 18.01 3.10
C THR A 164 14.33 18.49 2.71
N ASP A 165 14.22 19.65 2.05
CA ASP A 165 12.93 20.14 1.57
C ASP A 165 12.26 19.14 0.61
N ALA A 166 13.04 18.42 -0.22
CA ALA A 166 12.53 17.39 -1.11
C ALA A 166 11.87 16.23 -0.33
N HIS A 167 12.49 15.78 0.76
CA HIS A 167 11.90 14.76 1.65
C HIS A 167 10.60 15.24 2.28
N VAL A 168 10.52 16.51 2.72
CA VAL A 168 9.28 17.08 3.29
C VAL A 168 8.15 16.98 2.27
N PHE A 169 8.34 17.47 1.06
CA PHE A 169 7.28 17.44 0.05
C PHE A 169 6.90 16.03 -0.40
N ASP A 170 7.86 15.11 -0.48
CA ASP A 170 7.59 13.71 -0.81
C ASP A 170 6.78 13.01 0.29
N ALA A 171 7.16 13.18 1.56
CA ALA A 171 6.43 12.64 2.72
C ALA A 171 4.99 13.18 2.80
N LEU A 172 4.79 14.49 2.58
CA LEU A 172 3.45 15.10 2.60
C LEU A 172 2.56 14.60 1.46
N ARG A 173 3.12 14.38 0.27
CA ARG A 173 2.36 13.81 -0.86
C ARG A 173 2.02 12.34 -0.62
N LEU A 174 2.96 11.55 -0.11
CA LEU A 174 2.69 10.17 0.28
C LEU A 174 1.66 10.08 1.41
N ALA A 175 1.61 11.05 2.33
CA ALA A 175 0.55 11.13 3.35
C ALA A 175 -0.84 11.35 2.73
N VAL A 176 -0.97 12.20 1.70
CA VAL A 176 -2.23 12.36 0.96
C VAL A 176 -2.61 11.06 0.25
N PHE A 177 -1.65 10.39 -0.39
CA PHE A 177 -1.89 9.09 -1.04
C PHE A 177 -2.28 8.00 -0.05
N ARG A 178 -1.61 7.92 1.10
CA ARG A 178 -1.97 7.01 2.19
C ARG A 178 -3.37 7.32 2.74
N SER A 179 -3.75 8.59 2.84
CA SER A 179 -5.11 8.99 3.22
C SER A 179 -6.16 8.41 2.26
N ILE A 180 -5.89 8.43 0.96
CA ILE A 180 -6.77 7.88 -0.09
C ILE A 180 -6.87 6.36 0.00
N SER A 181 -5.72 5.66 0.14
CA SER A 181 -5.66 4.20 0.01
C SER A 181 -5.94 3.44 1.31
N LEU A 182 -5.49 3.96 2.46
CA LEU A 182 -5.56 3.31 3.78
C LEU A 182 -6.36 4.12 4.81
N GLY A 183 -6.21 5.45 4.81
CA GLY A 183 -6.81 6.32 5.83
C GLY A 183 -8.33 6.29 5.80
N ILE A 184 -8.94 6.76 4.71
CA ILE A 184 -10.41 6.79 4.57
C ILE A 184 -11.03 5.39 4.34
N SER A 185 -10.21 4.36 4.15
CA SER A 185 -10.67 2.97 4.05
C SER A 185 -10.86 2.30 5.41
N GLY A 186 -10.41 2.95 6.49
CA GLY A 186 -10.54 2.40 7.84
C GLY A 186 -9.48 1.37 8.19
N PHE A 187 -8.43 1.23 7.37
CA PHE A 187 -7.35 0.27 7.62
C PHE A 187 -6.75 0.42 9.02
N ASP A 188 -6.52 1.65 9.47
CA ASP A 188 -5.91 1.88 10.78
C ASP A 188 -6.91 1.78 11.97
N THR A 189 -8.22 1.69 11.71
CA THR A 189 -9.28 1.74 12.74
C THR A 189 -10.46 0.82 12.42
N PRO A 190 -10.22 -0.48 12.19
CA PRO A 190 -11.25 -1.40 11.73
C PRO A 190 -12.41 -1.59 12.74
N LEU A 191 -12.18 -1.31 14.03
CA LEU A 191 -13.17 -1.48 15.10
C LEU A 191 -13.78 -0.16 15.59
N SER A 192 -12.96 0.86 15.85
CA SER A 192 -13.42 2.15 16.39
C SER A 192 -14.07 3.05 15.33
N ARG A 193 -13.80 2.79 14.04
CA ARG A 193 -14.38 3.48 12.88
C ARG A 193 -14.13 5.00 12.87
N THR A 194 -13.02 5.46 13.44
CA THR A 194 -12.64 6.89 13.49
C THR A 194 -11.83 7.40 12.30
N ALA A 195 -11.78 6.61 11.22
CA ALA A 195 -10.97 6.88 10.04
C ALA A 195 -11.17 8.28 9.42
N ILE A 196 -12.42 8.77 9.34
CA ILE A 196 -12.72 10.07 8.71
C ILE A 196 -12.28 11.26 9.58
N PRO A 197 -12.62 11.32 10.90
CA PRO A 197 -12.00 12.28 11.81
C PRO A 197 -10.47 12.24 11.84
N GLU A 198 -9.87 11.05 11.76
CA GLU A 198 -8.42 10.87 11.71
C GLU A 198 -7.80 11.42 10.42
N ALA A 199 -8.45 11.24 9.27
CA ALA A 199 -8.06 11.86 8.01
C ALA A 199 -8.10 13.40 8.10
N ALA A 200 -9.07 13.98 8.81
CA ALA A 200 -9.13 15.43 9.05
C ALA A 200 -7.92 15.91 9.87
N THR A 201 -7.51 15.13 10.87
CA THR A 201 -6.32 15.40 11.68
C THR A 201 -5.05 15.31 10.86
N LEU A 202 -4.93 14.28 10.02
CA LEU A 202 -3.80 14.11 9.11
C LEU A 202 -3.64 15.32 8.19
N LEU A 203 -4.72 15.77 7.51
CA LEU A 203 -4.65 16.93 6.62
C LEU A 203 -4.35 18.25 7.36
N THR A 204 -4.83 18.38 8.60
CA THR A 204 -4.44 19.50 9.47
C THR A 204 -2.94 19.45 9.80
N SER A 205 -2.38 18.26 9.99
CA SER A 205 -0.93 18.08 10.18
C SER A 205 -0.14 18.42 8.92
N VAL A 206 -0.61 17.99 7.75
CA VAL A 206 -0.01 18.37 6.46
C VAL A 206 0.04 19.90 6.32
N GLN A 207 -1.05 20.59 6.64
CA GLN A 207 -1.06 22.06 6.65
C GLN A 207 -0.03 22.65 7.64
N ALA A 208 0.11 22.06 8.82
CA ALA A 208 1.06 22.51 9.83
C ALA A 208 2.53 22.32 9.38
N TYR A 209 2.86 21.22 8.73
CA TYR A 209 4.19 20.98 8.17
C TYR A 209 4.51 21.82 6.94
N LEU A 210 3.49 22.32 6.22
CA LEU A 210 3.67 23.29 5.14
C LEU A 210 3.84 24.73 5.63
N ALA A 211 3.45 25.05 6.86
CA ALA A 211 3.50 26.41 7.38
C ALA A 211 4.89 27.07 7.32
N PRO A 212 6.02 26.36 7.52
CA PRO A 212 7.35 26.95 7.33
C PRO A 212 7.67 27.36 5.89
N TYR A 213 6.92 26.84 4.91
CA TYR A 213 7.14 27.09 3.48
C TYR A 213 6.28 28.22 2.91
N VAL A 214 5.44 28.89 3.73
CA VAL A 214 4.55 29.98 3.30
C VAL A 214 5.23 30.94 2.32
N SER A 215 4.56 31.25 1.21
CA SER A 215 5.00 32.25 0.25
C SER A 215 3.83 32.91 -0.49
N GLU A 216 4.09 34.04 -1.14
CA GLU A 216 3.12 34.77 -1.97
C GLU A 216 2.80 34.08 -3.31
N LYS A 217 3.35 32.89 -3.54
CA LYS A 217 3.14 32.12 -4.78
C LYS A 217 1.67 31.69 -4.88
N PRO A 218 1.00 31.85 -6.03
CA PRO A 218 -0.42 31.48 -6.19
C PRO A 218 -0.74 30.03 -5.83
N ALA A 219 0.19 29.11 -6.12
CA ALA A 219 0.06 27.70 -5.76
C ALA A 219 -0.11 27.47 -4.25
N PHE A 220 0.50 28.30 -3.40
CA PHE A 220 0.36 28.18 -1.95
C PHE A 220 -1.03 28.60 -1.47
N ALA A 221 -1.58 29.70 -2.00
CA ALA A 221 -2.93 30.15 -1.67
C ALA A 221 -4.00 29.12 -2.10
N SER A 222 -3.83 28.53 -3.29
CA SER A 222 -4.65 27.41 -3.77
C SER A 222 -4.55 26.21 -2.83
N LEU A 223 -3.34 25.84 -2.43
CA LEU A 223 -3.08 24.73 -1.51
C LEU A 223 -3.76 24.93 -0.14
N GLN A 224 -3.68 26.13 0.43
CA GLN A 224 -4.36 26.47 1.68
C GLN A 224 -5.87 26.37 1.55
N THR A 225 -6.44 26.84 0.44
CA THR A 225 -7.89 26.76 0.17
C THR A 225 -8.33 25.30 0.06
N LEU A 226 -7.58 24.46 -0.66
CA LEU A 226 -7.85 23.03 -0.80
C LEU A 226 -7.77 22.29 0.54
N LEU A 227 -6.74 22.55 1.36
CA LEU A 227 -6.59 21.96 2.69
C LEU A 227 -7.74 22.35 3.63
N ALA A 228 -8.13 23.63 3.64
CA ALA A 228 -9.23 24.12 4.44
C ALA A 228 -10.58 23.51 4.01
N GLY A 229 -10.81 23.41 2.70
CA GLY A 229 -11.99 22.77 2.11
C GLY A 229 -12.06 21.29 2.46
N ALA A 230 -10.97 20.55 2.26
CA ALA A 230 -10.86 19.13 2.58
C ALA A 230 -11.13 18.85 4.06
N GLY A 231 -10.50 19.62 4.95
CA GLY A 231 -10.72 19.50 6.40
C GLY A 231 -12.15 19.83 6.81
N THR A 232 -12.78 20.81 6.16
CA THR A 232 -14.19 21.17 6.41
C THR A 232 -15.12 20.03 5.98
N TYR A 233 -14.91 19.49 4.79
CA TYR A 233 -15.69 18.36 4.27
C TYR A 233 -15.62 17.15 5.21
N LEU A 234 -14.41 16.75 5.62
CA LEU A 234 -14.20 15.62 6.53
C LEU A 234 -14.88 15.82 7.89
N ARG A 235 -14.84 17.04 8.45
CA ARG A 235 -15.51 17.36 9.73
C ARG A 235 -17.03 17.39 9.62
N GLN A 236 -17.56 17.77 8.47
CA GLN A 236 -19.02 17.80 8.21
C GLN A 236 -19.60 16.41 7.93
N HIS A 237 -18.77 15.46 7.49
CA HIS A 237 -19.19 14.11 7.13
C HIS A 237 -18.37 13.06 7.91
N PRO A 238 -18.41 13.04 9.25
CA PRO A 238 -17.51 12.19 10.05
C PRO A 238 -17.89 10.70 10.07
N ASP A 239 -19.10 10.35 9.62
CA ASP A 239 -19.58 8.97 9.64
C ASP A 239 -18.86 8.09 8.61
N PHE A 240 -18.26 6.99 9.07
CA PHE A 240 -17.41 6.14 8.25
C PHE A 240 -18.18 5.42 7.12
N ASP A 241 -19.39 4.93 7.41
CA ASP A 241 -20.13 4.08 6.48
C ASP A 241 -20.79 4.91 5.36
N SER A 242 -21.29 6.10 5.67
CA SER A 242 -21.97 7.00 4.72
C SER A 242 -21.04 7.99 4.02
N PHE A 243 -19.76 8.07 4.39
CA PHE A 243 -18.81 9.01 3.79
C PHE A 243 -18.64 8.79 2.27
N ASP A 244 -18.81 9.86 1.49
CA ASP A 244 -18.61 9.85 0.05
C ASP A 244 -17.12 10.03 -0.30
N ARG A 245 -16.42 8.89 -0.36
CA ARG A 245 -15.00 8.79 -0.69
C ARG A 245 -14.74 9.23 -2.12
N ALA A 246 -15.63 8.88 -3.06
CA ALA A 246 -15.48 9.25 -4.47
C ALA A 246 -15.47 10.77 -4.63
N HIS A 247 -16.42 11.45 -3.98
CA HIS A 247 -16.45 12.91 -3.95
C HIS A 247 -15.21 13.49 -3.27
N PHE A 248 -14.84 12.97 -2.09
CA PHE A 248 -13.67 13.46 -1.35
C PHE A 248 -12.39 13.38 -2.17
N ILE A 249 -12.12 12.23 -2.79
CA ILE A 249 -10.92 11.98 -3.58
C ILE A 249 -10.88 12.93 -4.77
N THR A 250 -11.95 13.01 -5.55
CA THR A 250 -11.94 13.75 -6.81
C THR A 250 -12.08 15.25 -6.67
N THR A 251 -12.66 15.73 -5.55
CA THR A 251 -12.86 17.17 -5.29
C THR A 251 -11.73 17.76 -4.44
N TYR A 252 -11.12 16.97 -3.55
CA TYR A 252 -10.15 17.47 -2.59
C TYR A 252 -8.80 16.77 -2.67
N ALA A 253 -8.73 15.44 -2.48
CA ALA A 253 -7.45 14.75 -2.30
C ALA A 253 -6.58 14.74 -3.57
N ASN A 254 -7.18 14.49 -4.74
CA ASN A 254 -6.47 14.52 -6.03
C ASN A 254 -5.97 15.95 -6.35
N PRO A 255 -6.82 17.00 -6.32
CA PRO A 255 -6.33 18.38 -6.47
C PRO A 255 -5.25 18.77 -5.45
N LEU A 256 -5.38 18.33 -4.20
CA LEU A 256 -4.40 18.59 -3.15
C LEU A 256 -3.02 18.02 -3.49
N SER A 257 -2.94 16.74 -3.89
CA SER A 257 -1.67 16.13 -4.27
C SER A 257 -1.04 16.79 -5.51
N THR A 258 -1.84 17.11 -6.52
CA THR A 258 -1.37 17.85 -7.70
C THR A 258 -0.82 19.20 -7.30
N GLN A 259 -1.55 19.94 -6.45
CA GLN A 259 -1.15 21.27 -6.02
C GLN A 259 0.10 21.27 -5.13
N LEU A 260 0.30 20.22 -4.31
CA LEU A 260 1.53 20.00 -3.56
C LEU A 260 2.74 19.85 -4.50
N LEU A 261 2.62 19.05 -5.56
CA LEU A 261 3.68 18.88 -6.56
C LEU A 261 3.96 20.17 -7.34
N ASP A 262 2.91 20.87 -7.77
CA ASP A 262 3.07 22.14 -8.48
C ASP A 262 3.74 23.20 -7.60
N TYR A 263 3.38 23.24 -6.32
CA TYR A 263 3.98 24.15 -5.36
C TYR A 263 5.46 23.82 -5.10
N GLN A 264 5.78 22.54 -4.91
CA GLN A 264 7.15 22.03 -4.79
C GLN A 264 8.03 22.52 -5.95
N LYS A 265 7.54 22.37 -7.20
CA LYS A 265 8.23 22.84 -8.41
C LYS A 265 8.41 24.37 -8.43
N GLN A 266 7.40 25.14 -8.03
CA GLN A 266 7.50 26.60 -7.98
C GLN A 266 8.49 27.11 -6.92
N LEU A 267 8.79 26.32 -5.89
CA LEU A 267 9.85 26.59 -4.93
C LEU A 267 11.25 26.20 -5.43
N GLY A 268 11.35 25.59 -6.62
CA GLY A 268 12.63 25.10 -7.16
C GLY A 268 13.09 23.79 -6.51
N ILE A 269 12.21 23.12 -5.75
CA ILE A 269 12.50 21.82 -5.15
C ILE A 269 12.11 20.76 -6.19
N LEU A 270 13.08 19.95 -6.63
CA LEU A 270 12.81 18.88 -7.59
C LEU A 270 12.32 17.63 -6.86
N PRO A 271 11.31 16.91 -7.38
CA PRO A 271 10.99 15.57 -6.93
C PRO A 271 12.20 14.64 -7.10
N PHE A 272 12.28 13.60 -6.27
CA PHE A 272 13.29 12.55 -6.43
C PHE A 272 13.21 11.91 -7.81
N THR A 273 14.37 11.51 -8.33
CA THR A 273 14.50 10.76 -9.59
C THR A 273 14.68 9.27 -9.37
N ASP A 274 14.66 8.84 -8.10
CA ASP A 274 14.78 7.45 -7.70
C ASP A 274 13.65 6.61 -8.28
N LYS A 275 14.01 5.42 -8.74
CA LYS A 275 13.05 4.47 -9.29
C LYS A 275 12.43 3.67 -8.18
N ARG A 276 11.14 3.89 -7.96
CA ARG A 276 10.30 3.13 -7.05
C ARG A 276 8.95 2.84 -7.72
N PRO A 277 8.16 1.86 -7.24
CA PRO A 277 6.90 1.49 -7.86
C PRO A 277 5.98 2.68 -8.13
N LEU A 278 5.72 3.51 -7.13
CA LEU A 278 4.97 4.77 -7.26
C LEU A 278 5.90 5.93 -7.62
N ARG A 279 5.70 6.53 -8.81
CA ARG A 279 6.61 7.57 -9.30
C ARG A 279 6.59 8.83 -8.41
N PRO A 280 7.75 9.39 -8.02
CA PRO A 280 7.81 10.60 -7.21
C PRO A 280 7.14 11.82 -7.84
N ASP A 281 7.05 11.90 -9.16
CA ASP A 281 6.44 13.00 -9.90
C ASP A 281 4.97 12.75 -10.28
N ALA A 282 4.34 11.67 -9.81
CA ALA A 282 2.95 11.36 -10.11
C ALA A 282 1.98 12.38 -9.46
N PRO A 283 1.21 13.17 -10.23
CA PRO A 283 0.35 14.21 -9.66
C PRO A 283 -0.76 13.63 -8.77
N THR A 284 -1.30 12.45 -9.12
CA THR A 284 -2.33 11.74 -8.36
C THR A 284 -2.08 10.23 -8.39
N LEU A 285 -2.75 9.47 -7.51
CA LEU A 285 -2.76 7.99 -7.55
C LEU A 285 -3.44 7.41 -8.81
N PHE A 286 -4.12 8.23 -9.60
CA PHE A 286 -4.91 7.79 -10.75
C PHE A 286 -4.38 8.32 -12.09
N ALA A 287 -3.21 8.96 -12.09
CA ALA A 287 -2.56 9.39 -13.31
C ALA A 287 -2.14 8.16 -14.15
N ALA A 288 -2.27 8.22 -15.48
CA ALA A 288 -2.03 7.08 -16.36
C ALA A 288 -0.63 6.45 -16.23
N ASN A 289 0.37 7.24 -15.84
CA ASN A 289 1.78 6.83 -15.67
C ASN A 289 2.22 6.83 -14.20
N VAL A 290 1.29 6.69 -13.26
CA VAL A 290 1.55 6.75 -11.81
C VAL A 290 2.52 5.69 -11.32
N PHE A 291 2.52 4.48 -11.91
CA PHE A 291 3.44 3.40 -11.56
C PHE A 291 4.52 3.18 -12.62
N ASP A 292 5.71 2.76 -12.20
CA ASP A 292 6.74 2.23 -13.09
C ASP A 292 6.59 0.71 -13.25
N PRO A 293 6.20 0.19 -14.44
CA PRO A 293 6.10 -1.26 -14.67
C PRO A 293 7.42 -2.01 -14.57
N ASP A 294 8.55 -1.31 -14.60
CA ASP A 294 9.89 -1.89 -14.48
C ASP A 294 10.41 -1.85 -13.02
N ALA A 295 9.59 -1.42 -12.04
CA ALA A 295 10.02 -1.22 -10.65
C ALA A 295 10.50 -2.50 -9.96
N TYR A 296 9.90 -3.65 -10.26
CA TYR A 296 10.28 -4.95 -9.70
C TYR A 296 11.22 -5.75 -10.63
N ALA A 297 11.80 -5.11 -11.65
CA ALA A 297 12.82 -5.76 -12.46
C ALA A 297 14.08 -6.03 -11.60
N THR A 298 14.52 -7.29 -11.56
CA THR A 298 15.61 -7.74 -10.67
C THR A 298 16.98 -7.13 -11.01
N THR A 299 17.16 -6.67 -12.25
CA THR A 299 18.40 -6.04 -12.73
C THR A 299 18.10 -4.91 -13.72
N LEU A 300 19.10 -4.07 -14.00
CA LEU A 300 18.99 -3.06 -15.06
C LEU A 300 18.75 -3.68 -16.44
N ASP A 301 19.31 -4.86 -16.70
CA ASP A 301 19.09 -5.59 -17.95
C ASP A 301 17.71 -6.28 -18.01
N ALA A 302 17.07 -6.57 -16.88
CA ALA A 302 15.70 -7.10 -16.88
C ALA A 302 14.64 -6.07 -17.34
N ARG A 303 15.01 -4.78 -17.37
CA ARG A 303 14.10 -3.69 -17.77
C ARG A 303 13.74 -3.76 -19.25
N ARG A 304 12.52 -3.30 -19.55
CA ARG A 304 12.03 -3.20 -20.92
C ARG A 304 12.87 -2.29 -21.79
N ASN A 305 13.01 -2.72 -23.04
CA ASN A 305 13.24 -1.84 -24.18
C ASN A 305 12.35 -2.31 -25.35
N PRO A 306 12.14 -1.49 -26.39
CA PRO A 306 11.23 -1.86 -27.48
C PRO A 306 11.56 -3.21 -28.15
N ALA A 307 12.84 -3.56 -28.29
CA ALA A 307 13.27 -4.81 -28.90
C ALA A 307 13.02 -6.04 -27.99
N LYS A 308 13.24 -5.92 -26.67
CA LYS A 308 12.88 -6.96 -25.68
C LYS A 308 11.38 -7.20 -25.65
N VAL A 309 10.58 -6.15 -25.69
CA VAL A 309 9.11 -6.26 -25.75
C VAL A 309 8.66 -6.99 -27.02
N ALA A 310 9.21 -6.64 -28.19
CA ALA A 310 8.86 -7.29 -29.45
C ALA A 310 9.25 -8.79 -29.46
N LEU A 311 10.45 -9.11 -28.99
CA LEU A 311 10.93 -10.48 -28.83
C LEU A 311 10.07 -11.26 -27.83
N GLY A 312 9.79 -10.68 -26.66
CA GLY A 312 8.92 -11.27 -25.64
C GLY A 312 7.53 -11.59 -26.16
N LYS A 313 6.93 -10.63 -26.89
CA LYS A 313 5.65 -10.85 -27.54
C LYS A 313 5.73 -12.00 -28.53
N ARG A 314 6.81 -12.14 -29.30
CA ARG A 314 6.97 -13.28 -30.22
C ARG A 314 7.03 -14.61 -29.45
N LEU A 315 7.84 -14.69 -28.40
CA LEU A 315 7.99 -15.87 -27.54
C LEU A 315 6.70 -16.25 -26.81
N PHE A 316 5.90 -15.27 -26.39
CA PHE A 316 4.64 -15.48 -25.66
C PHE A 316 3.63 -16.35 -26.43
N TYR A 317 3.66 -16.30 -27.77
CA TYR A 317 2.79 -17.09 -28.64
C TYR A 317 3.50 -18.32 -29.22
N ASP A 318 4.80 -18.48 -29.00
CA ASP A 318 5.61 -19.57 -29.56
C ASP A 318 5.63 -20.78 -28.61
N PRO A 319 5.28 -21.99 -29.06
CA PRO A 319 5.30 -23.17 -28.21
C PRO A 319 6.70 -23.76 -27.97
N VAL A 320 7.77 -23.16 -28.50
CA VAL A 320 9.18 -23.56 -28.31
C VAL A 320 9.58 -23.79 -26.84
N LEU A 321 8.90 -23.12 -25.92
CA LEU A 321 9.15 -23.25 -24.47
C LEU A 321 8.52 -24.51 -23.85
N SER A 322 7.63 -25.21 -24.56
CA SER A 322 6.95 -26.40 -24.06
C SER A 322 7.61 -27.70 -24.53
N ALA A 323 7.62 -28.71 -23.68
CA ALA A 323 8.31 -29.98 -23.93
C ALA A 323 7.87 -30.68 -25.23
N ASN A 324 6.59 -30.57 -25.58
CA ASN A 324 5.96 -31.22 -26.72
C ASN A 324 5.70 -30.26 -27.90
N GLY A 325 6.08 -28.98 -27.78
CA GLY A 325 5.83 -27.97 -28.81
C GLY A 325 4.36 -27.66 -29.06
N GLN A 326 3.46 -27.91 -28.09
CA GLN A 326 2.01 -27.71 -28.26
C GLN A 326 1.41 -26.60 -27.38
N ARG A 327 2.17 -26.04 -26.43
CA ARG A 327 1.67 -25.04 -25.48
C ARG A 327 2.57 -23.81 -25.46
N SER A 328 1.96 -22.64 -25.55
CA SER A 328 2.60 -21.33 -25.32
C SER A 328 1.92 -20.60 -24.17
N CYS A 329 2.47 -19.46 -23.73
CA CYS A 329 1.85 -18.62 -22.71
C CYS A 329 0.41 -18.22 -23.13
N ALA A 330 0.23 -17.86 -24.40
CA ALA A 330 -1.06 -17.49 -24.99
C ALA A 330 -2.10 -18.62 -25.01
N SER A 331 -1.69 -19.89 -24.83
CA SER A 331 -2.65 -21.00 -24.73
C SER A 331 -3.52 -20.90 -23.47
N CYS A 332 -2.94 -20.41 -22.37
CA CYS A 332 -3.63 -20.22 -21.09
C CYS A 332 -3.98 -18.74 -20.83
N HIS A 333 -3.18 -17.79 -21.32
CA HIS A 333 -3.40 -16.36 -21.11
C HIS A 333 -3.89 -15.68 -22.39
N GLN A 334 -5.19 -15.80 -22.66
CA GLN A 334 -5.81 -15.40 -23.92
C GLN A 334 -6.23 -13.92 -23.90
N PRO A 335 -5.75 -13.06 -24.82
CA PRO A 335 -6.02 -11.61 -24.79
C PRO A 335 -7.50 -11.24 -24.80
N ASP A 336 -8.33 -11.96 -25.55
CA ASP A 336 -9.78 -11.76 -25.67
C ASP A 336 -10.53 -12.04 -24.35
N LYS A 337 -9.91 -12.84 -23.46
CA LYS A 337 -10.36 -13.16 -22.10
C LYS A 337 -9.54 -12.46 -21.02
N ALA A 338 -9.08 -11.24 -21.31
CA ALA A 338 -8.28 -10.45 -20.37
C ALA A 338 -7.05 -11.23 -19.85
N PHE A 339 -6.36 -11.97 -20.73
CA PHE A 339 -5.19 -12.78 -20.42
C PHE A 339 -5.45 -13.89 -19.37
N THR A 340 -6.64 -14.49 -19.41
CA THR A 340 -7.00 -15.74 -18.69
C THR A 340 -7.42 -16.82 -19.70
N ASP A 341 -7.83 -18.00 -19.23
CA ASP A 341 -8.41 -19.07 -20.08
C ASP A 341 -9.93 -19.23 -19.93
N GLY A 342 -10.52 -18.66 -18.87
CA GLY A 342 -11.95 -18.80 -18.53
C GLY A 342 -12.33 -20.17 -17.97
N LEU A 343 -11.38 -20.93 -17.42
CA LEU A 343 -11.59 -22.27 -16.88
C LEU A 343 -11.51 -22.27 -15.35
N VAL A 344 -12.18 -23.22 -14.69
CA VAL A 344 -11.99 -23.47 -13.25
C VAL A 344 -10.53 -23.80 -12.96
N LYS A 345 -9.99 -24.81 -13.67
CA LYS A 345 -8.57 -25.17 -13.72
C LYS A 345 -8.28 -25.73 -15.11
N ASN A 346 -7.11 -25.43 -15.67
CA ASN A 346 -6.72 -25.90 -16.99
C ASN A 346 -6.19 -27.35 -16.95
N LYS A 347 -6.15 -28.04 -18.08
CA LYS A 347 -5.58 -29.39 -18.17
C LYS A 347 -4.06 -29.36 -18.07
N THR A 348 -3.48 -30.43 -17.51
CA THR A 348 -2.03 -30.63 -17.58
C THR A 348 -1.55 -30.75 -19.03
N LEU A 349 -0.25 -30.58 -19.29
CA LEU A 349 0.33 -30.70 -20.64
C LEU A 349 0.00 -32.03 -21.32
N THR A 350 -0.08 -33.12 -20.54
CA THR A 350 -0.41 -34.47 -21.03
C THR A 350 -1.90 -34.67 -21.27
N GLY A 351 -2.75 -33.73 -20.82
CA GLY A 351 -4.20 -33.89 -20.78
C GLY A 351 -4.71 -34.83 -19.68
N GLN A 352 -3.81 -35.45 -18.91
CA GLN A 352 -4.14 -36.35 -17.81
C GLN A 352 -4.16 -35.56 -16.51
N GLY A 353 -5.34 -35.06 -16.13
CA GLY A 353 -5.55 -34.26 -14.92
C GLY A 353 -5.63 -32.75 -15.17
N LEU A 354 -5.71 -32.00 -14.07
CA LEU A 354 -5.82 -30.55 -14.06
C LEU A 354 -4.63 -29.92 -13.34
N ILE A 355 -4.24 -28.72 -13.76
CA ILE A 355 -3.33 -27.84 -13.02
C ILE A 355 -3.99 -27.47 -11.69
N GLY A 356 -3.19 -27.23 -10.65
CA GLY A 356 -3.69 -27.09 -9.27
C GLY A 356 -4.59 -25.88 -9.01
N ARG A 357 -4.50 -24.82 -9.84
CA ARG A 357 -5.16 -23.53 -9.62
C ARG A 357 -5.76 -22.96 -10.91
N ASN A 358 -6.69 -22.01 -10.75
CA ASN A 358 -7.22 -21.16 -11.81
C ASN A 358 -6.09 -20.33 -12.45
N THR A 359 -6.23 -20.01 -13.74
CA THR A 359 -5.24 -19.21 -14.47
C THR A 359 -5.51 -17.72 -14.23
N PRO A 360 -4.65 -16.99 -13.50
CA PRO A 360 -4.88 -15.58 -13.22
C PRO A 360 -4.68 -14.71 -14.46
N THR A 361 -5.25 -13.51 -14.46
CA THR A 361 -4.97 -12.51 -15.50
C THR A 361 -3.52 -12.02 -15.43
N LEU A 362 -2.91 -11.75 -16.60
CA LEU A 362 -1.62 -11.04 -16.69
C LEU A 362 -1.78 -9.51 -16.74
N LEU A 363 -3.00 -8.99 -16.87
CA LEU A 363 -3.22 -7.55 -16.88
C LEU A 363 -2.80 -6.97 -15.53
N ASN A 364 -1.95 -5.96 -15.57
CA ASN A 364 -1.36 -5.29 -14.40
C ASN A 364 -0.52 -6.23 -13.50
N ALA A 365 -0.09 -7.41 -13.97
CA ALA A 365 0.78 -8.32 -13.20
C ALA A 365 2.13 -7.70 -12.84
N ALA A 366 2.66 -6.86 -13.74
CA ALA A 366 3.88 -6.08 -13.53
C ALA A 366 3.80 -5.05 -12.38
N LEU A 367 2.60 -4.76 -11.88
CA LEU A 367 2.39 -3.80 -10.80
C LEU A 367 2.21 -4.49 -9.43
N GLN A 368 2.49 -5.79 -9.35
CA GLN A 368 2.41 -6.59 -8.13
C GLN A 368 3.81 -6.95 -7.65
N ALA A 369 4.10 -6.70 -6.37
CA ALA A 369 5.40 -6.98 -5.77
C ALA A 369 5.68 -8.49 -5.60
N GLY A 370 4.64 -9.33 -5.65
CA GLY A 370 4.77 -10.78 -5.68
C GLY A 370 3.86 -11.46 -6.70
N GLN A 371 4.34 -12.55 -7.27
CA GLN A 371 3.69 -13.31 -8.33
C GLN A 371 3.20 -14.68 -7.83
N PHE A 372 2.32 -15.32 -8.63
CA PHE A 372 1.52 -16.49 -8.25
C PHE A 372 0.56 -16.24 -7.08
N TYR A 373 -0.43 -17.12 -6.93
CA TYR A 373 -1.36 -17.08 -5.79
C TYR A 373 -0.67 -17.34 -4.44
N ASP A 374 0.51 -17.96 -4.41
CA ASP A 374 1.26 -18.30 -3.19
C ASP A 374 2.52 -17.46 -2.98
N LEU A 375 2.69 -16.35 -3.70
CA LEU A 375 3.82 -15.41 -3.52
C LEU A 375 5.21 -16.07 -3.58
N ARG A 376 5.36 -17.23 -4.22
CA ARG A 376 6.65 -17.96 -4.20
C ARG A 376 7.77 -17.30 -5.01
N THR A 377 7.44 -16.26 -5.80
CA THR A 377 8.43 -15.44 -6.51
C THR A 377 8.03 -13.97 -6.46
N SER A 378 9.02 -13.08 -6.38
CA SER A 378 8.88 -11.62 -6.33
C SER A 378 9.02 -10.95 -7.70
N SER A 379 9.25 -11.71 -8.78
CA SER A 379 9.51 -11.15 -10.11
C SER A 379 8.80 -11.94 -11.23
N LEU A 380 8.50 -11.24 -12.32
CA LEU A 380 7.97 -11.87 -13.54
C LEU A 380 9.00 -12.81 -14.18
N GLU A 381 10.30 -12.49 -14.09
CA GLU A 381 11.36 -13.39 -14.57
C GLU A 381 11.34 -14.74 -13.85
N GLY A 382 11.27 -14.72 -12.51
CA GLY A 382 11.15 -15.94 -11.72
C GLY A 382 9.83 -16.68 -11.98
N GLN A 383 8.73 -15.94 -12.18
CA GLN A 383 7.43 -16.52 -12.56
C GLN A 383 7.51 -17.28 -13.89
N VAL A 384 8.11 -16.66 -14.90
CA VAL A 384 8.29 -17.25 -16.24
C VAL A 384 9.18 -18.50 -16.16
N PHE A 385 10.26 -18.43 -15.37
CA PHE A 385 11.15 -19.58 -15.13
C PHE A 385 10.38 -20.77 -14.55
N ASP A 386 9.58 -20.54 -13.50
CA ASP A 386 8.79 -21.58 -12.83
C ASP A 386 7.76 -22.23 -13.76
N VAL A 387 7.00 -21.44 -14.52
CA VAL A 387 5.95 -21.93 -15.44
C VAL A 387 6.53 -22.83 -16.52
N VAL A 388 7.66 -22.42 -17.12
CA VAL A 388 8.31 -23.21 -18.17
C VAL A 388 8.75 -24.58 -17.64
N HIS A 389 9.33 -24.65 -16.44
CA HIS A 389 9.84 -25.90 -15.87
C HIS A 389 8.77 -26.75 -15.17
N ASN A 390 7.59 -26.20 -14.88
CA ASN A 390 6.52 -26.93 -14.21
C ASN A 390 6.02 -28.10 -15.07
N THR A 391 6.04 -29.31 -14.50
CA THR A 391 5.72 -30.57 -15.19
C THR A 391 4.25 -30.72 -15.57
N SER A 392 3.36 -30.01 -14.88
CA SER A 392 1.92 -29.95 -15.19
C SER A 392 1.60 -28.89 -16.26
N GLU A 393 2.43 -27.86 -16.38
CA GLU A 393 2.17 -26.71 -17.24
C GLU A 393 2.88 -26.85 -18.59
N MET A 394 4.15 -26.47 -18.72
CA MET A 394 4.88 -26.51 -19.99
C MET A 394 5.89 -27.65 -20.08
N ARG A 395 6.36 -28.18 -18.94
CA ARG A 395 7.37 -29.25 -18.81
C ARG A 395 8.61 -29.02 -19.68
N GLY A 396 8.91 -27.75 -19.98
CA GLY A 396 10.01 -27.33 -20.83
C GLY A 396 11.33 -27.22 -20.09
N SER A 397 12.32 -26.68 -20.80
CA SER A 397 13.62 -26.27 -20.25
C SER A 397 14.05 -24.99 -20.96
N MET A 398 14.46 -24.00 -20.19
CA MET A 398 14.94 -22.74 -20.74
C MET A 398 16.22 -22.95 -21.56
N GLU A 399 17.09 -23.86 -21.12
CA GLU A 399 18.37 -24.18 -21.78
C GLU A 399 18.09 -24.84 -23.14
N ARG A 400 17.15 -25.79 -23.17
CA ARG A 400 16.73 -26.43 -24.42
C ARG A 400 16.11 -25.40 -25.37
N ALA A 401 15.20 -24.56 -24.88
CA ALA A 401 14.59 -23.52 -25.69
C ALA A 401 15.65 -22.56 -26.24
N ALA A 402 16.62 -22.14 -25.43
CA ALA A 402 17.72 -21.29 -25.88
C ALA A 402 18.54 -21.94 -27.02
N GLN A 403 18.84 -23.24 -26.92
CA GLN A 403 19.52 -23.99 -27.98
C GLN A 403 18.68 -24.08 -29.27
N GLU A 404 17.36 -24.29 -29.15
CA GLU A 404 16.45 -24.32 -30.30
C GLU A 404 16.36 -22.94 -30.97
N LEU A 405 16.19 -21.87 -30.18
CA LEU A 405 16.17 -20.48 -30.65
C LEU A 405 17.49 -20.06 -31.31
N GLN A 406 18.63 -20.55 -30.80
CA GLN A 406 19.96 -20.30 -31.36
C GLN A 406 20.13 -20.84 -32.78
N ARG A 407 19.34 -21.84 -33.18
CA ARG A 407 19.35 -22.43 -34.54
C ARG A 407 18.47 -21.66 -35.52
N SER A 408 17.68 -20.69 -35.07
CA SER A 408 16.84 -19.85 -35.92
C SER A 408 17.54 -18.51 -36.19
N PRO A 409 17.94 -18.22 -37.44
CA PRO A 409 18.55 -16.93 -37.79
C PRO A 409 17.69 -15.73 -37.40
N ASP A 410 16.37 -15.84 -37.59
CA ASP A 410 15.42 -14.80 -37.23
C ASP A 410 15.43 -14.49 -35.73
N TYR A 411 15.41 -15.52 -34.88
CA TYR A 411 15.51 -15.33 -33.44
C TYR A 411 16.87 -14.77 -33.04
N VAL A 412 17.96 -15.27 -33.60
CA VAL A 412 19.31 -14.72 -33.34
C VAL A 412 19.36 -13.22 -33.58
N ASP A 413 18.77 -12.73 -34.67
CA ASP A 413 18.72 -11.30 -34.96
C ASP A 413 17.81 -10.51 -34.00
N LEU A 414 16.67 -11.08 -33.59
CA LEU A 414 15.82 -10.48 -32.56
C LEU A 414 16.52 -10.39 -31.20
N PHE A 415 17.24 -11.44 -30.78
CA PHE A 415 18.00 -11.45 -29.54
C PHE A 415 19.16 -10.45 -29.55
N LYS A 416 19.90 -10.34 -30.66
CA LYS A 416 20.95 -9.31 -30.82
C LYS A 416 20.40 -7.89 -30.65
N LYS A 417 19.22 -7.61 -31.22
CA LYS A 417 18.55 -6.30 -31.07
C LYS A 417 18.05 -6.06 -29.65
N ALA A 418 17.50 -7.10 -29.02
CA ALA A 418 16.96 -7.01 -27.66
C ALA A 418 18.06 -6.84 -26.59
N PHE A 419 19.20 -7.50 -26.78
CA PHE A 419 20.31 -7.55 -25.82
C PHE A 419 21.63 -7.14 -26.51
N PRO A 420 21.82 -5.85 -26.84
CA PRO A 420 22.98 -5.39 -27.61
C PRO A 420 24.31 -5.53 -26.86
N THR A 421 24.28 -5.64 -25.53
CA THR A 421 25.44 -5.83 -24.67
C THR A 421 25.73 -7.31 -24.39
N ALA A 422 24.83 -8.22 -24.75
CA ALA A 422 25.05 -9.65 -24.56
C ALA A 422 26.11 -10.16 -25.52
N GLN A 423 27.01 -10.99 -25.01
CA GLN A 423 28.04 -11.67 -25.79
C GLN A 423 27.73 -13.17 -25.82
N GLY A 424 28.03 -13.81 -26.95
CA GLY A 424 27.88 -15.25 -27.09
C GLY A 424 26.45 -15.69 -27.44
N ALA A 425 26.09 -16.89 -26.99
CA ALA A 425 24.84 -17.55 -27.35
C ALA A 425 23.62 -16.96 -26.61
N ILE A 426 22.43 -17.24 -27.12
CA ILE A 426 21.17 -16.99 -26.41
C ILE A 426 21.21 -17.76 -25.08
N ALA A 427 20.96 -17.06 -23.97
CA ALA A 427 20.92 -17.62 -22.63
C ALA A 427 19.48 -17.68 -22.09
N SER A 428 19.23 -18.56 -21.13
CA SER A 428 17.95 -18.71 -20.42
C SER A 428 17.43 -17.37 -19.86
N THR A 429 18.33 -16.51 -19.36
CA THR A 429 17.99 -15.19 -18.82
C THR A 429 17.49 -14.22 -19.89
N HIS A 430 17.98 -14.31 -21.13
CA HIS A 430 17.48 -13.48 -22.23
C HIS A 430 16.02 -13.81 -22.56
N ILE A 431 15.64 -15.09 -22.51
CA ILE A 431 14.27 -15.54 -22.73
C ILE A 431 13.34 -15.00 -21.62
N GLN A 432 13.74 -15.18 -20.36
CA GLN A 432 13.00 -14.69 -19.19
C GLN A 432 12.78 -13.17 -19.26
N ASN A 433 13.87 -12.41 -19.47
CA ASN A 433 13.82 -10.95 -19.53
C ASN A 433 12.95 -10.46 -20.70
N ALA A 434 12.97 -11.13 -21.85
CA ALA A 434 12.14 -10.76 -22.99
C ALA A 434 10.64 -11.00 -22.69
N LEU A 435 10.27 -12.17 -22.17
CA LEU A 435 8.87 -12.47 -21.81
C LEU A 435 8.34 -11.50 -20.75
N ALA A 436 9.09 -11.33 -19.65
CA ALA A 436 8.74 -10.38 -18.60
C ALA A 436 8.64 -8.93 -19.14
N ALA A 437 9.51 -8.54 -20.07
CA ALA A 437 9.41 -7.24 -20.73
C ALA A 437 8.10 -7.08 -21.51
N TYR A 438 7.60 -8.11 -22.20
CA TYR A 438 6.29 -8.05 -22.84
C TYR A 438 5.15 -7.97 -21.82
N GLU A 439 5.17 -8.78 -20.77
CA GLU A 439 4.15 -8.78 -19.71
C GLU A 439 4.06 -7.42 -19.00
N ARG A 440 5.18 -6.73 -18.81
CA ARG A 440 5.26 -5.35 -18.31
C ARG A 440 4.60 -4.31 -19.23
N THR A 441 4.22 -4.66 -20.45
CA THR A 441 3.41 -3.79 -21.33
C THR A 441 1.91 -4.00 -21.15
N LEU A 442 1.49 -5.06 -20.45
CA LEU A 442 0.09 -5.40 -20.22
C LEU A 442 -0.49 -4.60 -19.05
N THR A 443 -0.24 -3.30 -19.02
CA THR A 443 -0.69 -2.37 -17.98
C THR A 443 -1.76 -1.44 -18.54
N SER A 444 -2.88 -1.27 -17.83
CA SER A 444 -3.99 -0.39 -18.25
C SER A 444 -4.69 0.26 -17.06
N PHE A 445 -4.93 1.57 -17.18
CA PHE A 445 -5.61 2.45 -16.21
C PHE A 445 -6.59 3.39 -16.92
N ASP A 446 -7.48 2.82 -17.74
CA ASP A 446 -8.53 3.55 -18.47
C ASP A 446 -9.91 2.87 -18.29
N SER A 447 -10.14 2.31 -17.10
CA SER A 447 -11.48 1.86 -16.72
C SER A 447 -12.42 3.05 -16.54
N ARG A 448 -13.74 2.79 -16.44
CA ARG A 448 -14.71 3.86 -16.11
C ARG A 448 -14.42 4.49 -14.76
N PHE A 449 -13.95 3.70 -13.81
CA PHE A 449 -13.47 4.19 -12.52
C PHE A 449 -12.26 5.13 -12.66
N ASP A 450 -11.27 4.77 -13.48
CA ASP A 450 -10.07 5.60 -13.66
C ASP A 450 -10.43 6.96 -14.28
N ARG A 451 -11.29 6.98 -15.31
CA ARG A 451 -11.78 8.21 -15.93
C ARG A 451 -12.56 9.09 -14.95
N TYR A 452 -13.41 8.49 -14.12
CA TYR A 452 -14.10 9.23 -13.05
C TYR A 452 -13.11 9.86 -12.06
N MET A 453 -12.09 9.12 -11.64
CA MET A 453 -11.06 9.61 -10.71
C MET A 453 -10.18 10.71 -11.32
N GLN A 454 -10.05 10.75 -12.64
CA GLN A 454 -9.40 11.80 -13.41
C GLN A 454 -10.32 13.00 -13.75
N GLY A 455 -11.59 12.97 -13.32
CA GLY A 455 -12.50 14.12 -13.40
C GLY A 455 -13.66 13.96 -14.39
N GLU A 456 -13.77 12.85 -15.12
CA GLU A 456 -14.95 12.57 -15.96
C GLU A 456 -16.13 12.14 -15.07
N LYS A 457 -16.80 13.11 -14.45
CA LYS A 457 -17.84 12.88 -13.42
C LYS A 457 -19.02 12.01 -13.89
N THR A 458 -19.24 11.89 -15.19
CA THR A 458 -20.31 11.06 -15.80
C THR A 458 -19.87 9.64 -16.12
N ALA A 459 -18.59 9.28 -15.94
CA ALA A 459 -18.08 7.95 -16.28
C ALA A 459 -18.63 6.83 -15.38
N LEU A 460 -19.01 7.16 -14.13
CA LEU A 460 -19.68 6.25 -13.20
C LEU A 460 -21.13 6.68 -12.96
N SER A 461 -22.00 5.69 -12.82
CA SER A 461 -23.36 5.86 -12.33
C SER A 461 -23.39 6.04 -10.80
N ALA A 462 -24.53 6.50 -10.28
CA ALA A 462 -24.74 6.60 -8.83
C ALA A 462 -24.64 5.25 -8.11
N GLU A 463 -25.08 4.15 -8.75
CA GLU A 463 -24.97 2.79 -8.19
C GLU A 463 -23.50 2.35 -8.07
N GLU A 464 -22.66 2.71 -9.04
CA GLU A 464 -21.23 2.40 -9.03
C GLU A 464 -20.45 3.25 -8.01
N ILE A 465 -20.81 4.53 -7.87
CA ILE A 465 -20.26 5.40 -6.83
C ILE A 465 -20.62 4.86 -5.43
N HIS A 466 -21.88 4.45 -5.24
CA HIS A 466 -22.31 3.81 -3.99
C HIS A 466 -21.54 2.51 -3.75
N GLY A 467 -21.37 1.68 -4.79
CA GLY A 467 -20.57 0.46 -4.73
C GLY A 467 -19.11 0.70 -4.33
N PHE A 468 -18.46 1.75 -4.86
CA PHE A 468 -17.11 2.13 -4.46
C PHE A 468 -17.04 2.55 -2.99
N ASN A 469 -17.99 3.36 -2.54
CA ASN A 469 -18.04 3.82 -1.14
C ASN A 469 -18.28 2.65 -0.17
N LEU A 470 -19.10 1.66 -0.55
CA LEU A 470 -19.24 0.41 0.20
C LEU A 470 -17.95 -0.41 0.21
N PHE A 471 -17.32 -0.60 -0.96
CA PHE A 471 -16.10 -1.40 -1.13
C PHE A 471 -14.97 -0.88 -0.25
N MET A 472 -14.78 0.44 -0.23
CA MET A 472 -13.76 1.12 0.58
C MET A 472 -14.24 1.46 2.00
N GLY A 473 -15.43 1.03 2.42
CA GLY A 473 -16.02 1.40 3.70
C GLY A 473 -16.68 0.21 4.37
N LYS A 474 -18.00 0.23 4.50
CA LYS A 474 -18.81 -0.78 5.22
C LYS A 474 -18.49 -2.23 4.82
N ALA A 475 -18.19 -2.50 3.55
CA ALA A 475 -17.90 -3.85 3.07
C ALA A 475 -16.47 -4.32 3.32
N LYS A 476 -15.58 -3.43 3.80
CA LYS A 476 -14.18 -3.72 4.18
C LYS A 476 -13.34 -4.38 3.08
N CYS A 477 -13.71 -4.28 1.80
CA CYS A 477 -12.91 -4.89 0.73
C CYS A 477 -11.59 -4.14 0.50
N GLY A 478 -11.63 -2.81 0.66
CA GLY A 478 -10.51 -1.90 0.44
C GLY A 478 -9.37 -1.96 1.47
N ILE A 479 -9.50 -2.77 2.54
CA ILE A 479 -8.41 -2.99 3.51
C ILE A 479 -7.45 -4.12 3.11
N CYS A 480 -7.79 -4.89 2.07
CA CYS A 480 -6.89 -5.87 1.44
C CYS A 480 -6.73 -5.62 -0.07
N HIS A 481 -7.78 -5.13 -0.74
CA HIS A 481 -7.75 -4.76 -2.17
C HIS A 481 -7.42 -3.27 -2.32
N PHE A 482 -6.17 -2.91 -2.12
CA PHE A 482 -5.74 -1.52 -1.99
C PHE A 482 -5.85 -0.73 -3.30
N MET A 483 -6.57 0.39 -3.23
CA MET A 483 -6.63 1.37 -4.31
C MET A 483 -5.24 2.01 -4.53
N PRO A 484 -4.83 2.31 -5.79
CA PRO A 484 -5.59 2.21 -7.03
C PRO A 484 -5.43 0.87 -7.76
N LEU A 485 -4.57 -0.04 -7.32
CA LEU A 485 -4.34 -1.32 -8.00
C LEU A 485 -5.44 -2.36 -7.74
N PHE A 486 -6.18 -2.14 -6.66
CA PHE A 486 -7.20 -3.02 -6.09
C PHE A 486 -6.73 -4.47 -5.90
N ASN A 487 -5.49 -4.62 -5.42
CA ASN A 487 -4.82 -5.88 -5.10
C ASN A 487 -4.08 -5.76 -3.76
N GLY A 488 -3.41 -6.83 -3.31
CA GLY A 488 -2.68 -6.84 -2.04
C GLY A 488 -1.34 -6.11 -2.02
N THR A 489 -1.01 -5.26 -3.00
CA THR A 489 0.27 -4.53 -3.00
C THR A 489 0.18 -3.32 -2.07
N VAL A 490 1.01 -3.28 -1.03
CA VAL A 490 0.79 -2.43 0.16
C VAL A 490 1.15 -0.96 -0.11
N PRO A 491 0.19 -0.02 -0.01
CA PRO A 491 0.45 1.42 -0.11
C PRO A 491 1.23 1.98 1.10
N PRO A 492 1.82 3.19 0.98
CA PRO A 492 1.91 4.02 -0.21
C PRO A 492 3.17 3.72 -1.07
N ALA A 493 4.07 2.85 -0.60
CA ALA A 493 5.31 2.51 -1.30
C ALA A 493 5.09 1.47 -2.42
N TYR A 494 4.11 0.57 -2.23
CA TYR A 494 3.81 -0.55 -3.12
C TYR A 494 5.02 -1.48 -3.31
N THR A 495 5.83 -1.68 -2.29
CA THR A 495 7.03 -2.53 -2.35
C THR A 495 6.77 -3.98 -1.95
N ASP A 496 5.64 -4.23 -1.29
CA ASP A 496 5.31 -5.49 -0.64
C ASP A 496 3.94 -6.00 -1.08
N SER A 497 3.70 -7.30 -0.95
CA SER A 497 2.40 -7.92 -1.24
C SER A 497 1.90 -8.73 -0.05
N GLU A 498 0.66 -8.46 0.34
CA GLU A 498 -0.05 -9.19 1.37
C GLU A 498 -0.70 -10.47 0.84
N SER A 499 -0.92 -11.40 1.76
CA SER A 499 -1.63 -12.65 1.53
C SER A 499 -2.57 -12.92 2.69
N GLU A 500 -3.75 -13.43 2.38
CA GLU A 500 -4.82 -13.61 3.34
C GLU A 500 -5.22 -15.07 3.46
N VAL A 501 -5.63 -15.44 4.67
CA VAL A 501 -6.32 -16.68 4.94
C VAL A 501 -7.80 -16.32 5.07
N ILE A 502 -8.56 -16.58 4.01
CA ILE A 502 -10.01 -16.26 3.98
C ILE A 502 -10.89 -17.51 4.13
N GLY A 503 -10.29 -18.71 4.14
CA GLY A 503 -11.01 -19.98 4.21
C GLY A 503 -11.79 -20.32 2.94
N THR A 504 -11.15 -20.22 1.77
CA THR A 504 -11.76 -20.54 0.47
C THR A 504 -12.27 -21.99 0.46
N PRO A 505 -13.52 -22.25 0.05
CA PRO A 505 -14.08 -23.60 0.05
C PRO A 505 -13.64 -24.40 -1.19
N ALA A 506 -13.64 -25.73 -1.05
CA ALA A 506 -13.36 -26.66 -2.14
C ALA A 506 -14.46 -26.69 -3.22
N THR A 507 -15.70 -26.37 -2.84
CA THR A 507 -16.87 -26.36 -3.74
C THR A 507 -17.79 -25.18 -3.41
N ALA A 508 -18.63 -24.76 -4.37
CA ALA A 508 -19.58 -23.67 -4.19
C ALA A 508 -20.71 -23.96 -3.17
N SER A 509 -20.76 -25.17 -2.61
CA SER A 509 -21.65 -25.51 -1.49
C SER A 509 -21.16 -24.98 -0.14
N ASN A 510 -19.90 -24.52 -0.08
CA ASN A 510 -19.25 -23.95 1.10
C ASN A 510 -19.25 -24.88 2.33
N ARG A 511 -19.15 -26.20 2.10
CA ARG A 511 -19.18 -27.22 3.16
C ARG A 511 -17.81 -27.70 3.63
N GLN A 512 -16.78 -27.47 2.84
CA GLN A 512 -15.44 -27.98 3.10
C GLN A 512 -14.41 -26.98 2.61
N LEU A 513 -13.36 -26.79 3.41
CA LEU A 513 -12.19 -26.01 3.06
C LEU A 513 -11.45 -26.61 1.86
N ASP A 514 -10.93 -25.76 0.98
CA ASP A 514 -10.03 -26.18 -0.09
C ASP A 514 -8.71 -26.75 0.50
N PRO A 515 -8.23 -27.92 0.05
CA PRO A 515 -7.06 -28.56 0.64
C PRO A 515 -5.73 -27.92 0.22
N ASP A 516 -5.72 -26.97 -0.71
CA ASP A 516 -4.49 -26.28 -1.13
C ASP A 516 -3.92 -25.45 0.02
N LEU A 517 -2.73 -25.83 0.49
CA LEU A 517 -2.07 -25.20 1.63
C LEU A 517 -1.55 -23.78 1.33
N GLY A 518 -1.62 -23.31 0.08
CA GLY A 518 -1.20 -21.97 -0.30
C GLY A 518 0.30 -21.76 -0.04
N ARG A 519 0.64 -20.62 0.57
CA ARG A 519 2.04 -20.27 0.92
C ARG A 519 2.75 -21.34 1.75
N TYR A 520 2.04 -22.01 2.65
CA TYR A 520 2.61 -23.07 3.50
C TYR A 520 3.22 -24.24 2.70
N ALA A 521 2.78 -24.48 1.46
CA ALA A 521 3.35 -25.52 0.61
C ALA A 521 4.88 -25.37 0.46
N HIS A 522 5.39 -24.15 0.50
CA HIS A 522 6.81 -23.82 0.32
C HIS A 522 7.46 -23.25 1.59
N THR A 523 6.73 -22.51 2.43
CA THR A 523 7.29 -21.84 3.61
C THR A 523 7.32 -22.70 4.87
N LYS A 524 6.37 -23.63 5.02
CA LYS A 524 6.14 -24.43 6.25
C LYS A 524 5.91 -23.60 7.52
N LEU A 525 5.41 -22.37 7.38
CA LEU A 525 5.08 -21.47 8.49
C LEU A 525 3.58 -21.52 8.78
N ASP A 526 3.19 -22.00 9.95
CA ASP A 526 1.79 -22.26 10.31
C ASP A 526 0.84 -21.07 10.10
N PRO A 527 1.20 -19.80 10.42
CA PRO A 527 0.31 -18.68 10.13
C PRO A 527 -0.01 -18.49 8.64
N LEU A 528 0.87 -18.98 7.74
CA LEU A 528 0.69 -18.90 6.28
C LEU A 528 -0.04 -20.13 5.69
N LYS A 529 -0.56 -21.02 6.52
CA LYS A 529 -1.36 -22.17 6.08
C LYS A 529 -2.68 -21.71 5.49
N TYR A 530 -2.96 -22.12 4.25
CA TYR A 530 -4.09 -21.66 3.43
C TYR A 530 -4.05 -20.18 3.03
N ALA A 531 -2.89 -19.52 3.17
CA ALA A 531 -2.73 -18.13 2.78
C ALA A 531 -2.51 -18.00 1.26
N PHE A 532 -3.16 -17.01 0.64
CA PHE A 532 -3.00 -16.68 -0.77
C PHE A 532 -2.87 -15.18 -0.99
N LYS A 533 -2.09 -14.77 -1.99
CA LYS A 533 -1.99 -13.38 -2.45
C LYS A 533 -3.37 -12.82 -2.73
N THR A 534 -3.66 -11.62 -2.23
CA THR A 534 -4.87 -10.88 -2.58
C THR A 534 -4.84 -10.47 -4.06
N PRO A 535 -5.68 -11.07 -4.94
CA PRO A 535 -5.62 -10.81 -6.37
C PRO A 535 -6.17 -9.42 -6.72
N THR A 536 -5.86 -8.92 -7.92
CA THR A 536 -6.52 -7.70 -8.41
C THR A 536 -7.99 -7.94 -8.71
N VAL A 537 -8.84 -6.95 -8.39
CA VAL A 537 -10.24 -6.91 -8.85
C VAL A 537 -10.44 -6.04 -10.10
N ARG A 538 -9.36 -5.51 -10.69
CA ARG A 538 -9.43 -4.87 -12.02
C ARG A 538 -9.71 -5.90 -13.10
N ASN A 539 -10.56 -5.55 -14.07
CA ASN A 539 -11.05 -6.46 -15.11
C ASN A 539 -11.81 -7.70 -14.60
N ILE A 540 -12.22 -7.74 -13.32
CA ILE A 540 -12.81 -8.95 -12.70
C ILE A 540 -14.12 -9.40 -13.38
N ALA A 541 -14.82 -8.49 -14.05
CA ALA A 541 -15.98 -8.82 -14.86
C ALA A 541 -15.67 -9.73 -16.07
N ARG A 542 -14.39 -9.89 -16.45
CA ARG A 542 -13.94 -10.67 -17.62
C ARG A 542 -13.09 -11.88 -17.28
N THR A 543 -12.91 -12.20 -15.99
CA THR A 543 -11.96 -13.24 -15.52
C THR A 543 -12.60 -14.33 -14.69
N ALA A 544 -13.92 -14.53 -14.81
CA ALA A 544 -14.59 -15.68 -14.20
C ALA A 544 -13.99 -17.00 -14.74
N PRO A 545 -13.99 -18.09 -13.94
CA PRO A 545 -14.44 -18.18 -12.54
C PRO A 545 -13.42 -17.63 -11.52
N TYR A 546 -13.85 -17.48 -10.27
CA TYR A 546 -13.14 -16.71 -9.23
C TYR A 546 -12.51 -17.58 -8.14
N MET A 547 -11.61 -16.96 -7.36
CA MET A 547 -10.71 -17.58 -6.37
C MET A 547 -9.56 -18.39 -6.97
N HIS A 548 -8.57 -18.78 -6.16
CA HIS A 548 -7.40 -19.55 -6.62
C HIS A 548 -7.78 -20.91 -7.23
N ASN A 549 -8.94 -21.46 -6.86
CA ASN A 549 -9.44 -22.75 -7.33
C ASN A 549 -10.61 -22.65 -8.32
N GLY A 550 -11.06 -21.45 -8.69
CA GLY A 550 -12.16 -21.24 -9.64
C GLY A 550 -13.55 -21.65 -9.11
N VAL A 551 -13.74 -21.68 -7.78
CA VAL A 551 -14.96 -22.24 -7.14
C VAL A 551 -16.23 -21.45 -7.45
N TYR A 552 -16.15 -20.13 -7.64
CA TYR A 552 -17.32 -19.27 -7.86
C TYR A 552 -17.43 -18.84 -9.32
N GLN A 553 -18.63 -18.90 -9.89
CA GLN A 553 -18.91 -18.52 -11.28
C GLN A 553 -19.35 -17.06 -11.43
N THR A 554 -19.81 -16.45 -10.35
CA THR A 554 -20.40 -15.11 -10.34
C THR A 554 -19.80 -14.24 -9.24
N LEU A 555 -19.79 -12.92 -9.45
CA LEU A 555 -19.33 -11.97 -8.44
C LEU A 555 -20.28 -11.95 -7.24
N GLU A 556 -21.55 -12.23 -7.46
CA GLU A 556 -22.58 -12.36 -6.43
C GLU A 556 -22.21 -13.47 -5.43
N GLN A 557 -21.75 -14.63 -5.89
CA GLN A 557 -21.25 -15.71 -5.02
C GLN A 557 -20.02 -15.29 -4.21
N VAL A 558 -19.10 -14.52 -4.83
CA VAL A 558 -17.93 -13.98 -4.13
C VAL A 558 -18.35 -13.01 -3.02
N VAL A 559 -19.25 -12.07 -3.33
CA VAL A 559 -19.78 -11.10 -2.36
C VAL A 559 -20.54 -11.82 -1.24
N ASP A 560 -21.32 -12.85 -1.56
CA ASP A 560 -22.03 -13.64 -0.55
C ASP A 560 -21.08 -14.39 0.38
N PHE A 561 -19.97 -14.93 -0.13
CA PHE A 561 -18.95 -15.57 0.69
C PHE A 561 -18.36 -14.60 1.73
N TYR A 562 -17.92 -13.41 1.30
CA TYR A 562 -17.38 -12.40 2.22
C TYR A 562 -18.46 -11.88 3.18
N ASN A 563 -19.69 -11.71 2.72
CA ASN A 563 -20.79 -11.23 3.56
C ASN A 563 -21.15 -12.20 4.71
N GLN A 564 -20.80 -13.48 4.60
CA GLN A 564 -20.98 -14.45 5.69
C GLN A 564 -19.81 -14.52 6.66
N GLY A 565 -18.66 -13.85 6.41
CA GLY A 565 -17.47 -13.90 7.29
C GLY A 565 -16.37 -14.87 6.81
N GLY A 566 -16.36 -15.20 5.51
CA GLY A 566 -15.39 -16.14 4.93
C GLY A 566 -15.56 -17.57 5.47
N GLY A 567 -14.47 -18.35 5.50
CA GLY A 567 -14.51 -19.76 5.92
C GLY A 567 -15.04 -19.97 7.34
N ASN A 568 -14.65 -19.13 8.30
CA ASN A 568 -15.16 -19.19 9.68
C ASN A 568 -16.64 -18.83 9.75
N GLY A 569 -17.10 -17.91 8.90
CA GLY A 569 -18.51 -17.64 8.67
C GLY A 569 -19.34 -18.86 8.23
N PHE A 570 -18.70 -19.84 7.59
CA PHE A 570 -19.28 -21.14 7.22
C PHE A 570 -18.92 -22.28 8.18
N GLY A 571 -18.25 -21.99 9.31
CA GLY A 571 -17.95 -22.95 10.36
C GLY A 571 -16.68 -23.78 10.14
N PHE A 572 -15.70 -23.30 9.37
CA PHE A 572 -14.45 -24.05 9.13
C PHE A 572 -13.48 -24.08 10.33
N GLY A 573 -13.61 -23.13 11.28
CA GLY A 573 -12.81 -23.12 12.52
C GLY A 573 -11.31 -22.93 12.27
N LEU A 574 -10.95 -21.98 11.41
CA LEU A 574 -9.57 -21.61 11.12
C LEU A 574 -9.07 -20.59 12.13
N ASP A 575 -8.18 -21.02 13.04
CA ASP A 575 -7.55 -20.16 14.04
C ASP A 575 -6.69 -19.05 13.41
N ASN A 576 -6.23 -19.25 12.18
CA ASN A 576 -5.37 -18.30 11.45
C ASN A 576 -6.10 -17.51 10.36
N GLN A 577 -7.44 -17.48 10.35
CA GLN A 577 -8.19 -16.65 9.40
C GLN A 577 -7.86 -15.16 9.63
N THR A 578 -7.50 -14.44 8.56
CA THR A 578 -7.16 -13.02 8.63
C THR A 578 -8.37 -12.11 8.40
N LEU A 579 -9.42 -12.65 7.77
CA LEU A 579 -10.71 -11.98 7.63
C LEU A 579 -11.52 -12.07 8.95
N PRO A 580 -12.17 -10.98 9.42
CA PRO A 580 -13.11 -11.06 10.52
C PRO A 580 -14.25 -12.06 10.24
N GLU A 581 -14.63 -12.85 11.24
CA GLU A 581 -15.71 -13.84 11.12
C GLU A 581 -17.12 -13.23 11.17
N ASP A 582 -17.23 -11.97 11.61
CA ASP A 582 -18.50 -11.25 11.65
C ASP A 582 -19.10 -11.05 10.26
N LYS A 583 -20.43 -11.23 10.18
CA LYS A 583 -21.17 -10.91 8.96
C LYS A 583 -21.13 -9.42 8.69
N LEU A 584 -20.90 -9.06 7.43
CA LEU A 584 -20.94 -7.67 6.97
C LEU A 584 -22.35 -7.07 6.97
N ASN A 585 -23.39 -7.92 7.04
CA ASN A 585 -24.80 -7.53 7.03
C ASN A 585 -25.17 -6.59 5.87
N LEU A 586 -24.67 -6.90 4.67
CA LEU A 586 -24.98 -6.19 3.44
C LEU A 586 -26.38 -6.58 2.95
N SER A 587 -27.20 -5.56 2.67
CA SER A 587 -28.49 -5.70 1.99
C SER A 587 -28.32 -6.14 0.54
N GLY A 588 -29.40 -6.63 -0.08
CA GLY A 588 -29.38 -7.03 -1.49
C GLY A 588 -28.98 -5.90 -2.45
N SER A 589 -29.40 -4.65 -2.16
CA SER A 589 -29.01 -3.47 -2.93
C SER A 589 -27.53 -3.12 -2.76
N GLU A 590 -26.97 -3.25 -1.55
CA GLU A 590 -25.54 -2.99 -1.32
C GLU A 590 -24.66 -4.02 -2.04
N LYS A 591 -25.05 -5.31 -2.02
CA LYS A 591 -24.36 -6.35 -2.77
C LYS A 591 -24.39 -6.07 -4.28
N LYS A 592 -25.54 -5.65 -4.81
CA LYS A 592 -25.68 -5.27 -6.21
C LYS A 592 -24.78 -4.09 -6.58
N ALA A 593 -24.72 -3.07 -5.74
CA ALA A 593 -23.86 -1.90 -5.93
C ALA A 593 -22.37 -2.28 -5.92
N LEU A 594 -21.93 -3.17 -5.01
CA LEU A 594 -20.55 -3.69 -5.02
C LEU A 594 -20.21 -4.38 -6.34
N VAL A 595 -21.09 -5.24 -6.85
CA VAL A 595 -20.91 -5.91 -8.13
C VAL A 595 -20.87 -4.89 -9.28
N ALA A 596 -21.73 -3.87 -9.25
CA ALA A 596 -21.71 -2.79 -10.25
C ALA A 596 -20.36 -2.06 -10.26
N PHE A 597 -19.85 -1.69 -9.08
CA PHE A 597 -18.54 -1.06 -8.95
C PHE A 597 -17.40 -1.96 -9.48
N MET A 598 -17.36 -3.24 -9.11
CA MET A 598 -16.34 -4.17 -9.61
C MET A 598 -16.39 -4.33 -11.14
N LYS A 599 -17.56 -4.19 -11.77
CA LYS A 599 -17.70 -4.17 -13.24
C LYS A 599 -17.26 -2.86 -13.89
N ALA A 600 -16.98 -1.81 -13.11
CA ALA A 600 -16.46 -0.55 -13.60
C ALA A 600 -14.92 -0.46 -13.56
N LEU A 601 -14.25 -1.46 -12.96
CA LEU A 601 -12.80 -1.64 -12.88
C LEU A 601 -12.25 -2.51 -14.02
#